data_AF-A0AAW4P6K3-F1
#
_entry.id   AF-A0AAW4P6K3-F1
#
_cell.length_a   1.000
_cell.length_b   1.000
_cell.length_c   1.000
_cell.angle_alpha   90.00
_cell.angle_beta   90.00
_cell.angle_gamma   90.00
#
_symmetry.space_group_name_H-M   'P 1'
#
loop_
_entity.id
_entity.type
_entity.pdbx_description
1 polymer ?
#
loop_
_entity_poly.entity_id
_entity_poly.type
_entity_poly.pdbx_seq_one_letter_code
_entity_poly.pdbx_strand_id
1 'polypeptide(L)' 'EVSSPDFGLVCRFAAVLDVPEAYFYAVDEDLATLILQYHRYKKSNPNSTLLITPQ' A
#
# COMPACT_ATOMS: atom_id res chain seq x y z
N GLU A 1 16.90 5.28 19.16
CA GLU A 1 17.33 5.51 17.77
C GLU A 1 16.40 4.70 16.87
N VAL A 2 15.64 5.36 15.99
CA VAL A 2 14.76 4.64 15.06
C VAL A 2 15.63 4.21 13.88
N SER A 3 16.03 2.93 13.88
CA SER A 3 16.57 2.30 12.68
C SER A 3 15.41 2.15 11.70
N SER A 4 15.24 3.13 10.82
CA SER A 4 14.35 2.96 9.68
C SER A 4 14.93 1.84 8.81
N PRO A 5 14.15 0.79 8.50
CA PRO A 5 14.61 -0.28 7.65
C PRO A 5 14.99 0.28 6.27
N ASP A 6 16.03 -0.29 5.67
CA ASP A 6 16.42 0.04 4.30
C ASP A 6 15.25 -0.21 3.34
N PHE A 7 15.11 0.60 2.29
CA PHE A 7 14.01 0.49 1.33
C PHE A 7 13.93 -0.92 0.74
N GLY A 8 15.08 -1.53 0.46
CA GLY A 8 15.14 -2.91 -0.04
C GLY A 8 14.57 -3.95 0.93
N LEU A 9 14.64 -3.70 2.24
CA LEU A 9 14.05 -4.58 3.24
C LEU A 9 12.52 -4.40 3.30
N VAL A 10 12.04 -3.15 3.19
CA VAL A 10 10.61 -2.84 3.11
C VAL A 10 9.97 -3.46 1.86
N CYS A 11 10.64 -3.41 0.70
CA CYS A 11 10.19 -4.11 -0.51
C CYS A 11 10.00 -5.62 -0.27
N ARG A 12 10.95 -6.26 0.42
CA ARG A 12 10.85 -7.70 0.72
C ARG A 12 9.68 -8.00 1.64
N PHE A 13 9.47 -7.18 2.67
CA PHE A 13 8.32 -7.32 3.56
C PHE A 13 7.00 -7.11 2.82
N ALA A 14 6.91 -6.07 2.00
CA ALA A 14 5.74 -5.76 1.19
C ALA A 14 5.37 -6.92 0.25
N ALA A 15 6.37 -7.52 -0.41
CA ALA A 15 6.17 -8.68 -1.26
C ALA A 15 5.65 -9.92 -0.50
N VAL A 16 6.18 -10.19 0.70
CA VAL A 16 5.74 -11.33 1.54
C VAL A 16 4.34 -11.12 2.08
N LEU A 17 4.01 -9.88 2.45
CA LEU A 17 2.71 -9.50 3.01
C LEU A 17 1.64 -9.25 1.94
N ASP A 18 2.00 -9.28 0.65
CA ASP A 18 1.11 -8.96 -0.48
C ASP A 18 0.43 -7.59 -0.30
N VAL A 19 1.25 -6.59 0.06
CA VAL A 19 0.83 -5.19 0.18
C VAL A 19 1.80 -4.28 -0.58
N PRO A 20 1.38 -3.09 -1.03
CA PRO A 20 2.28 -2.13 -1.66
C PRO A 20 3.32 -1.60 -0.67
N GLU A 21 4.56 -1.36 -1.09
CA GLU A 21 5.62 -0.77 -0.25
C GLU A 21 5.21 0.60 0.32
N ALA A 22 4.44 1.36 -0.46
CA ALA A 22 3.91 2.66 -0.08
C ALA A 22 3.10 2.62 1.22
N TYR A 23 2.48 1.48 1.56
CA TYR A 23 1.75 1.28 2.81
C TYR A 23 2.63 1.53 4.05
N PHE A 24 3.90 1.10 4.01
CA PHE A 24 4.83 1.26 5.14
C PHE A 24 5.29 2.71 5.37
N TYR A 25 5.08 3.57 4.38
CA TYR A 25 5.45 4.98 4.44
C TYR A 25 4.24 5.91 4.63
N ALA A 26 3.03 5.36 4.63
CA ALA A 26 1.81 6.12 4.89
C ALA A 26 1.68 6.36 6.41
N VAL A 27 1.89 7.61 6.83
CA VAL A 27 1.71 8.05 8.23
C VAL A 27 0.22 8.21 8.56
N ASP A 28 -0.57 8.57 7.56
CA ASP A 28 -2.01 8.78 7.66
C ASP A 28 -2.77 7.45 7.49
N GLU A 29 -3.66 7.14 8.45
CA GLU A 29 -4.42 5.88 8.43
C GLU A 29 -5.41 5.79 7.26
N ASP A 30 -6.03 6.89 6.86
CA ASP A 30 -6.99 6.92 5.76
C ASP A 30 -6.26 6.63 4.44
N LEU A 31 -5.08 7.24 4.25
CA LEU A 31 -4.21 6.96 3.11
C LEU A 31 -3.71 5.52 3.11
N ALA A 32 -3.27 5.00 4.26
CA ALA A 32 -2.81 3.62 4.39
C ALA A 32 -3.93 2.64 4.01
N THR A 33 -5.15 2.91 4.48
CA THR A 33 -6.35 2.14 4.15
C THR A 33 -6.66 2.20 2.65
N LEU A 34 -6.58 3.38 2.05
CA LEU A 34 -6.82 3.58 0.62
C LEU A 34 -5.81 2.80 -0.25
N ILE A 35 -4.53 2.80 0.12
CA ILE A 35 -3.48 2.04 -0.58
C ILE A 35 -3.80 0.54 -0.56
N LEU A 36 -4.21 0.00 0.59
CA LEU A 36 -4.60 -1.41 0.72
C LEU A 36 -5.86 -1.74 -0.07
N GLN A 37 -6.89 -0.89 0.00
CA GLN A 37 -8.12 -1.06 -0.77
C GLN A 37 -7.83 -1.06 -2.27
N TYR A 38 -7.01 -0.14 -2.75
CA TYR A 38 -6.57 -0.09 -4.13
C TYR A 38 -5.87 -1.38 -4.56
N HIS A 39 -4.92 -1.85 -3.75
CA HIS A 39 -4.18 -3.08 -4.05
C HIS A 39 -5.10 -4.29 -4.20
N ARG A 40 -6.00 -4.49 -3.23
CA ARG A 40 -6.98 -5.59 -3.23
C ARG A 40 -7.95 -5.51 -4.40
N TYR A 41 -8.44 -4.31 -4.70
CA TYR A 41 -9.36 -4.08 -5.81
C TYR A 41 -8.71 -4.39 -7.15
N LYS A 42 -7.50 -3.89 -7.40
CA LYS A 42 -6.74 -4.15 -8.63
C LYS A 42 -6.44 -5.64 -8.79
N LYS A 43 -6.13 -6.34 -7.69
CA LYS A 43 -5.92 -7.79 -7.70
C LYS A 43 -7.17 -8.58 -8.08
N SER A 44 -8.36 -8.10 -7.67
CA SER A 44 -9.64 -8.71 -8.03
C SER A 44 -10.16 -8.28 -9.40
N ASN A 45 -9.81 -7.07 -9.85
CA ASN A 45 -10.32 -6.44 -11.07
C ASN A 45 -9.17 -5.78 -11.83
N PRO A 46 -8.33 -6.57 -12.54
CA PRO A 46 -7.09 -6.07 -13.14
C PRO A 46 -7.28 -4.99 -14.20
N ASN A 47 -8.47 -4.90 -14.82
CA ASN A 47 -8.80 -3.92 -15.86
C ASN A 47 -9.70 -2.79 -15.35
N SER A 48 -9.98 -2.73 -14.05
CA SER A 48 -10.89 -1.74 -13.50
C SER A 48 -10.14 -0.60 -12.84
N THR A 49 -10.53 0.63 -13.16
CA THR A 49 -9.98 1.85 -12.57
C THR A 49 -10.79 2.23 -11.33
N LEU A 50 -10.11 2.40 -10.20
CA LEU A 50 -10.71 3.00 -9.02
C LEU A 50 -10.82 4.51 -9.20
N LEU A 51 -12.06 5.02 -9.20
CA LEU A 51 -12.35 6.43 -9.08
C LEU A 51 -12.54 6.76 -7.61
N ILE A 52 -11.60 7.52 -7.04
CA ILE A 52 -11.73 8.06 -5.69
C ILE A 52 -12.56 9.33 -5.81
N THR A 53 -13.83 9.26 -5.44
CA THR A 53 -14.68 10.44 -5.32
C THR A 53 -14.46 11.09 -3.96
N PRO A 54 -14.02 12.36 -3.88
CA PRO A 54 -14.04 13.10 -2.63
C PRO A 54 -15.49 13.26 -2.18
N GLN A 55 -15.76 12.95 -0.90
CA GLN A 55 -17.08 13.10 -0.29
C GLN A 55 -17.29 14.52 0.24
#